data_AF-A0A9Q3L3B2-F1
#
_entry.id   AF-A0A9Q3L3B2-F1
#
_cell.length_a   1.000
_cell.length_b   1.000
_cell.length_c   1.000
_cell.angle_alpha   90.00
_cell.angle_beta   90.00
_cell.angle_gamma   90.00
#
_symmetry.space_group_name_H-M   'P 1'
#
loop_
_entity.id
_entity.type
_entity.pdbx_description
1 polymer ?
#
loop_
_entity_poly.entity_id
_entity_poly.type
_entity_poly.pdbx_seq_one_letter_code
_entity_poly.pdbx_strand_id
1 'polypeptide(L)'
;MPSIIPSQSLLPLRDEVFKEIKDVGEDVAISSLHLFQGDMDLPPLSFHSSLEEHLKVIPPAYHQYLDVFSKVKAEKLPPHSACDHHIELEGLLPPVGVIYSLSNQESRTLWAYISENVEKVS
;
A
#
# COMPACT_ATOMS: atom_id res chain seq x y z
N MET A 1 -28.46 44.66 -9.28
CA MET A 1 -27.15 44.02 -9.47
C MET A 1 -26.80 43.28 -8.19
N PRO A 2 -27.07 41.96 -8.08
CA PRO A 2 -26.61 41.21 -6.92
C PRO A 2 -25.11 40.95 -7.06
N SER A 3 -24.36 41.30 -6.02
CA SER A 3 -22.94 41.02 -5.87
C SER A 3 -22.74 39.50 -5.79
N ILE A 4 -21.98 38.94 -6.74
CA ILE A 4 -21.51 37.56 -6.70
C ILE A 4 -20.33 37.56 -5.74
N ILE A 5 -20.55 37.07 -4.53
CA ILE A 5 -19.47 36.71 -3.61
C ILE A 5 -18.74 35.54 -4.28
N PRO A 6 -17.41 35.59 -4.49
CA PRO A 6 -16.68 34.43 -4.94
C PRO A 6 -16.75 33.40 -3.82
N SER A 7 -17.48 32.31 -4.06
CA SER A 7 -17.40 31.10 -3.25
C SER A 7 -16.03 30.47 -3.50
N GLN A 8 -14.99 31.03 -2.89
CA GLN A 8 -13.75 30.30 -2.73
C GLN A 8 -14.04 29.20 -1.71
N SER A 9 -14.36 28.01 -2.22
CA SER A 9 -14.26 26.78 -1.43
C SER A 9 -12.79 26.63 -1.04
N LEU A 10 -12.45 27.13 0.14
CA LEU A 10 -11.20 26.85 0.83
C LEU A 10 -11.21 25.36 1.17
N LEU A 11 -10.87 24.51 0.20
CA LEU A 11 -10.41 23.17 0.50
C LEU A 11 -9.09 23.36 1.26
N PRO A 12 -8.97 22.87 2.50
CA PRO A 12 -7.74 23.02 3.27
C PRO A 12 -6.57 22.49 2.46
N LEU A 13 -5.48 23.26 2.45
CA LEU A 13 -4.26 22.89 1.75
C LEU A 13 -3.84 21.50 2.25
N ARG A 14 -3.36 20.64 1.35
CA ARG A 14 -2.90 19.28 1.67
C ARG A 14 -2.17 19.22 3.02
N ASP A 15 -1.24 20.13 3.25
CA ASP A 15 -0.40 20.18 4.45
C ASP A 15 -1.20 20.46 5.75
N GLU A 16 -2.35 21.13 5.65
CA GLU A 16 -3.24 21.45 6.77
C GLU A 16 -4.06 20.23 7.21
N VAL A 17 -4.60 19.47 6.25
CA VAL A 17 -5.34 18.22 6.53
C VAL A 17 -4.43 17.16 7.16
N PHE A 18 -3.22 16.99 6.64
CA PHE A 18 -2.26 16.02 7.20
C PHE A 18 -1.65 16.47 8.53
N LYS A 19 -1.70 17.77 8.85
CA LYS A 19 -1.28 18.30 10.16
C LYS A 19 -2.37 18.08 11.22
N GLU A 20 -3.64 18.22 10.86
CA GLU A 20 -4.78 17.95 11.74
C GLU A 20 -4.83 16.47 12.18
N ILE A 21 -4.44 15.54 11.30
CA ILE A 21 -4.38 14.10 11.63
C ILE A 21 -3.27 13.77 12.65
N LYS A 22 -2.25 14.64 12.83
CA LYS A 22 -1.15 14.40 13.79
C LYS A 22 -1.45 14.86 15.21
N ASP A 23 -2.47 15.71 15.40
CA ASP A 23 -2.77 16.31 16.70
C ASP A 23 -3.73 15.44 17.55
N VAL A 24 -4.29 14.38 16.98
CA VAL A 24 -5.12 13.40 17.70
C VAL A 24 -4.22 12.31 18.30
N GLY A 25 -3.54 12.67 19.39
CA GLY A 25 -3.11 11.76 20.46
C GLY A 25 -2.15 10.63 20.08
N GLU A 26 -0.85 10.92 20.09
CA GLU A 26 0.25 9.95 19.99
C GLU A 26 0.39 8.99 21.20
N ASP A 27 -0.60 8.91 22.10
CA ASP A 27 -0.43 8.26 23.42
C ASP A 27 -0.92 6.79 23.54
N VAL A 28 -1.35 6.11 22.46
CA VAL A 28 -1.82 4.70 22.58
C VAL A 28 -1.22 3.71 21.56
N ALA A 29 -0.38 4.11 20.60
CA ALA A 29 0.10 3.17 19.57
C ALA A 29 1.62 3.03 19.40
N ILE A 30 2.45 3.63 20.27
CA ILE A 30 3.90 3.38 20.29
C ILE A 30 4.30 2.48 21.48
N SER A 31 3.42 1.57 21.91
CA SER A 31 3.84 0.47 22.80
C SER A 31 4.33 -0.78 22.04
N SER A 32 4.17 -0.84 20.71
CA SER A 32 4.65 -1.97 19.90
C SER A 32 6.05 -1.77 19.27
N LEU A 33 6.64 -0.57 19.32
CA LEU A 33 7.95 -0.31 18.70
C LEU A 33 9.16 -0.38 19.66
N HIS A 34 8.97 -0.75 20.93
CA HIS A 34 10.08 -0.91 21.88
C HIS A 34 10.48 -2.37 22.17
N LEU A 35 9.75 -3.36 21.64
CA LEU A 35 10.08 -4.79 21.86
C LEU A 35 10.98 -5.40 20.77
N PHE A 36 11.56 -4.56 19.91
CA PHE A 36 12.47 -4.97 18.83
C PHE A 36 13.93 -4.51 19.04
N GLN A 37 14.27 -4.06 20.25
CA GLN A 37 15.66 -3.82 20.69
C GLN A 37 16.27 -5.08 21.33
N GLY A 38 15.98 -6.25 20.77
CA GLY A 38 16.89 -7.37 20.85
C GLY A 38 17.80 -7.28 19.65
N ASP A 39 19.11 -7.41 19.87
CA ASP A 39 20.12 -7.57 18.81
C ASP A 39 19.79 -8.81 17.97
N MET A 40 18.81 -8.70 17.07
CA MET A 40 18.77 -9.51 15.87
C MET A 40 19.81 -8.89 14.97
N ASP A 41 20.98 -9.52 14.89
CA ASP A 41 21.87 -9.41 13.75
C ASP A 41 21.04 -9.72 12.49
N LEU A 42 20.35 -8.70 11.99
CA LEU A 42 19.57 -8.80 10.78
C LEU A 42 20.61 -8.95 9.68
N PRO A 43 20.63 -10.08 8.95
CA PRO A 43 21.49 -10.17 7.79
C PRO A 43 21.13 -9.00 6.85
N PRO A 44 22.10 -8.44 6.12
CA PRO A 44 21.84 -7.35 5.20
C PRO A 44 20.66 -7.71 4.30
N LEU A 45 19.89 -6.70 3.86
CA LEU A 45 18.70 -6.80 3.03
C LEU A 45 18.93 -7.43 1.63
N SER A 46 19.86 -8.36 1.48
CA SER A 46 19.89 -9.35 0.43
C SER A 46 18.71 -10.31 0.63
N PHE A 47 17.53 -9.87 0.21
CA PHE A 47 16.35 -10.71 -0.07
C PHE A 47 16.62 -11.59 -1.31
N HIS A 48 17.75 -12.29 -1.34
CA HIS A 48 18.06 -13.30 -2.34
C HIS A 48 17.64 -14.66 -1.76
N SER A 49 16.33 -14.84 -1.69
CA SER A 49 15.66 -15.96 -1.02
C SER A 49 15.90 -17.26 -1.78
N SER A 50 16.92 -17.99 -1.36
CA SER A 50 17.19 -19.37 -1.75
C SER A 50 16.15 -20.30 -1.12
N LEU A 51 15.72 -21.33 -1.85
CA LEU A 51 14.83 -22.40 -1.35
C LEU A 51 15.36 -23.04 -0.05
N GLU A 52 16.69 -23.02 0.13
CA GLU A 52 17.38 -23.56 1.32
C GLU A 52 17.16 -22.72 2.58
N GLU A 53 16.91 -21.42 2.45
CA GLU A 53 16.57 -20.55 3.59
C GLU A 53 15.14 -20.76 4.04
N HIS A 54 14.23 -20.90 3.07
CA HIS A 54 12.81 -21.17 3.34
C HIS A 54 12.61 -22.45 4.17
N LEU A 55 13.40 -23.50 3.92
CA LEU A 55 13.37 -24.75 4.68
C LEU A 55 13.74 -24.60 6.16
N LYS A 56 14.57 -23.60 6.51
CA LYS A 56 15.00 -23.35 7.89
C LYS A 56 13.95 -22.58 8.69
N VAL A 57 13.17 -21.72 8.03
CA VAL A 57 12.18 -20.84 8.66
C VAL A 57 10.80 -21.48 8.69
N ILE A 58 10.44 -22.22 7.64
CA ILE A 58 9.10 -22.78 7.48
C ILE A 58 8.99 -24.12 8.22
N PRO A 59 7.94 -24.33 9.04
CA PRO A 59 7.73 -25.61 9.70
C PRO A 59 7.61 -26.79 8.71
N PRO A 60 8.06 -28.01 9.08
CA PRO A 60 8.06 -29.18 8.19
C PRO A 60 6.71 -29.50 7.56
N ALA A 61 5.61 -29.25 8.26
CA ALA A 61 4.25 -29.47 7.76
C ALA A 61 3.92 -28.69 6.47
N TYR A 62 4.61 -27.57 6.22
CA TYR A 62 4.38 -26.69 5.07
C TYR A 62 5.49 -26.80 4.01
N HIS A 63 6.45 -27.72 4.16
CA HIS A 63 7.53 -27.91 3.18
C HIS A 63 7.01 -28.36 1.81
N GLN A 64 5.80 -28.91 1.73
CA GLN A 64 5.14 -29.20 0.44
C GLN A 64 4.67 -27.94 -0.31
N TYR A 65 4.58 -26.80 0.37
CA TYR A 65 4.12 -25.52 -0.18
C TYR A 65 5.23 -24.47 -0.25
N LEU A 66 6.51 -24.88 -0.25
CA LEU A 66 7.63 -23.94 -0.32
C LEU A 66 7.55 -23.02 -1.52
N ASP A 67 6.92 -23.49 -2.58
CA ASP A 67 6.73 -22.72 -3.80
C ASP A 67 5.78 -21.53 -3.62
N VAL A 68 4.81 -21.61 -2.70
CA VAL A 68 3.94 -20.47 -2.32
C VAL A 68 4.74 -19.32 -1.73
N PHE A 69 5.89 -19.61 -1.10
CA PHE A 69 6.78 -18.61 -0.51
C PHE A 69 7.81 -18.06 -1.50
N SER A 70 7.81 -18.52 -2.75
CA SER A 70 8.72 -18.03 -3.77
C SER A 70 8.33 -16.62 -4.22
N LYS A 71 9.22 -15.65 -4.00
CA LYS A 71 9.03 -14.27 -4.46
C LYS A 71 8.73 -14.18 -5.97
N VAL A 72 9.45 -14.97 -6.77
CA VAL A 72 9.27 -15.00 -8.24
C VAL A 72 7.87 -15.48 -8.64
N LYS A 73 7.31 -16.45 -7.91
CA LYS A 73 5.94 -16.89 -8.15
C LYS A 73 4.92 -15.87 -7.64
N ALA A 74 5.18 -15.23 -6.51
CA ALA A 74 4.32 -14.21 -5.91
C ALA A 74 4.25 -12.90 -6.73
N GLU A 75 5.28 -12.61 -7.52
CA GLU A 75 5.29 -11.45 -8.43
C GLU A 75 4.30 -11.59 -9.59
N LYS A 76 3.81 -12.80 -9.89
CA LYS A 76 2.83 -13.03 -10.95
C LYS A 76 1.42 -13.05 -10.37
N LEU A 77 0.52 -12.30 -11.01
CA LEU A 77 -0.89 -12.32 -10.63
C LEU A 77 -1.51 -13.68 -10.98
N PRO A 78 -2.36 -14.24 -10.10
CA PRO A 78 -3.13 -15.43 -10.43
C PRO A 78 -4.07 -15.14 -11.60
N PRO A 79 -4.40 -16.16 -12.42
CA PRO A 79 -5.37 -15.99 -13.50
C PRO A 79 -6.75 -15.63 -12.96
N HIS A 80 -7.50 -14.84 -13.74
CA HIS A 80 -8.90 -14.55 -13.47
C HIS A 80 -9.69 -15.83 -13.23
N SER A 81 -10.52 -15.81 -12.20
CA SER A 81 -11.26 -16.98 -11.74
C SER A 81 -12.76 -16.70 -11.72
N ALA A 82 -13.57 -17.76 -11.70
CA ALA A 82 -15.02 -17.61 -11.52
C ALA A 82 -15.39 -17.05 -10.13
N CYS A 83 -14.42 -16.93 -9.21
CA CYS A 83 -14.59 -16.40 -7.86
C CYS A 83 -14.11 -14.95 -7.74
N ASP A 84 -13.85 -14.27 -8.86
CA ASP A 84 -13.50 -12.85 -8.83
C ASP A 84 -14.64 -12.06 -8.18
N HIS A 85 -14.27 -11.17 -7.25
CA HIS A 85 -15.26 -10.42 -6.48
C HIS A 85 -16.07 -9.49 -7.38
N HIS A 86 -17.37 -9.76 -7.49
CA HIS A 86 -18.32 -8.86 -8.13
C HIS A 86 -18.68 -7.72 -7.17
N ILE A 87 -18.61 -6.48 -7.65
CA ILE A 87 -19.05 -5.30 -6.91
C ILE A 87 -20.45 -4.95 -7.40
N GLU A 88 -21.45 -5.23 -6.57
CA GLU A 88 -22.83 -4.81 -6.81
C GLU A 88 -22.96 -3.31 -6.55
N LEU A 89 -23.44 -2.56 -7.56
CA LEU A 89 -23.63 -1.12 -7.44
C LEU A 89 -25.09 -0.83 -7.06
N GLU A 90 -25.28 -0.10 -5.96
CA GLU A 90 -26.59 0.38 -5.51
C GLU A 90 -26.64 1.92 -5.54
N GLY A 91 -27.77 2.48 -5.98
CA GLY A 91 -28.03 3.93 -5.91
C GLY A 91 -27.50 4.76 -7.10
N LEU A 92 -27.19 6.04 -6.83
CA LEU A 92 -26.71 7.00 -7.83
C LEU A 92 -25.18 6.97 -7.92
N LEU A 93 -24.64 7.24 -9.12
CA LEU A 93 -23.19 7.31 -9.34
C LEU A 93 -22.55 8.39 -8.43
N PRO A 94 -21.40 8.10 -7.81
CA PRO A 94 -20.71 9.09 -7.00
C PRO A 94 -20.26 10.28 -7.87
N PRO A 95 -20.31 11.51 -7.35
CA PRO A 95 -19.81 12.67 -8.07
C PRO A 95 -18.30 12.52 -8.32
N VAL A 96 -17.84 12.95 -9.49
CA VAL A 96 -16.41 12.93 -9.83
C VAL A 96 -15.69 13.93 -8.92
N GLY A 97 -14.85 13.42 -8.02
CA GLY A 97 -14.04 14.23 -7.12
C GLY A 97 -12.85 14.89 -7.82
N VAL A 98 -12.32 15.95 -7.23
CA VAL A 98 -11.05 16.56 -7.66
C VAL A 98 -9.88 15.65 -7.27
N ILE A 99 -8.90 15.52 -8.16
CA ILE A 99 -7.65 14.81 -7.88
C ILE A 99 -6.67 15.82 -7.27
N TYR A 100 -6.17 15.54 -6.07
CA TYR A 100 -5.17 16.39 -5.42
C TYR A 100 -3.84 16.33 -6.17
N SER A 101 -3.17 17.48 -6.28
CA SER A 101 -1.86 17.56 -6.92
C SER A 101 -0.81 16.83 -6.09
N LEU A 102 -0.13 15.88 -6.71
CA LEU A 102 1.03 15.20 -6.14
C LEU A 102 2.28 16.07 -6.29
N SER A 103 3.21 15.97 -5.35
CA SER A 103 4.55 16.56 -5.56
C SER A 103 5.29 15.84 -6.68
N ASN A 104 6.35 16.46 -7.21
CA ASN A 104 7.18 15.85 -8.25
C ASN A 104 7.75 14.49 -7.83
N GLN A 105 8.14 14.34 -6.57
CA GLN A 105 8.70 13.09 -6.07
C GLN A 105 7.63 12.00 -5.98
N GLU A 106 6.47 12.32 -5.42
CA GLU A 106 5.35 11.36 -5.28
C GLU A 106 4.84 10.90 -6.64
N SER A 107 4.72 11.82 -7.60
CA SER A 107 4.32 11.49 -8.97
C SER A 107 5.31 10.55 -9.63
N ARG A 108 6.63 10.79 -9.50
CA ARG A 108 7.66 9.89 -10.04
C ARG A 108 7.60 8.49 -9.42
N THR A 109 7.46 8.42 -8.09
CA THR A 109 7.37 7.15 -7.38
C THR A 109 6.10 6.39 -7.79
N LEU A 110 4.96 7.07 -7.88
CA LEU A 110 3.70 6.48 -8.31
C LEU A 110 3.81 5.95 -9.76
N TRP A 111 4.39 6.74 -10.67
CA TRP A 111 4.58 6.32 -12.05
C TRP A 111 5.50 5.10 -12.18
N ALA A 112 6.61 5.07 -11.44
CA ALA A 112 7.50 3.92 -11.42
C ALA A 112 6.75 2.65 -10.97
N TYR A 113 6.00 2.74 -9.86
CA TYR A 113 5.20 1.63 -9.37
C TYR A 113 4.13 1.16 -10.37
N ILE A 114 3.38 2.08 -10.96
CA ILE A 114 2.35 1.74 -11.95
C ILE A 114 3.00 1.05 -13.15
N SER A 115 4.09 1.61 -13.69
CA SER A 115 4.78 1.04 -14.84
C SER A 115 5.28 -0.38 -14.60
N GLU A 116 5.83 -0.65 -13.41
CA GLU A 116 6.31 -1.99 -13.03
C GLU A 116 5.17 -3.01 -12.91
N ASN A 117 3.99 -2.59 -12.45
CA ASN A 117 2.91 -3.51 -12.12
C ASN A 117 1.85 -3.67 -13.22
N VAL A 118 1.73 -2.73 -14.16
CA VAL A 118 0.83 -2.86 -15.32
C VAL A 118 1.25 -4.02 -16.21
N GLU A 119 2.55 -4.23 -16.39
CA GLU A 119 3.07 -5.36 -17.18
C GLU A 119 2.72 -6.72 -16.57
N LYS A 120 2.50 -6.79 -15.25
CA LYS A 120 2.17 -8.03 -14.52
C LYS A 120 0.72 -8.49 -14.73
N VAL A 121 -0.13 -7.64 -15.31
CA VAL A 121 -1.56 -7.90 -15.58
C VAL A 121 -1.80 -8.43 -17.00
N SER A 122 -0.85 -8.23 -17.92
CA SER A 122 -0.97 -8.64 -19.34
C SER A 122 -0.54 -10.08 -19.58
#